data_AF-A0A2V4MSA1-F1
#
_entry.id   AF-A0A2V4MSA1-F1
#
_cell.length_a   1.000
_cell.length_b   1.000
_cell.length_c   1.000
_cell.angle_alpha   90.00
_cell.angle_beta   90.00
_cell.angle_gamma   90.00
#
_symmetry.space_group_name_H-M   'P 1'
#
loop_
_entity.id
_entity.type
_entity.pdbx_description
1 polymer ?
#
loop_
_entity_poly.entity_id
_entity_poly.type
_entity_poly.pdbx_seq_one_letter_code
_entity_poly.pdbx_strand_id
1 'polypeptide(L)'
;GECAVEPLADGWLVRPLTGSAGAVGEQTADARLVLDLSRSDHPEVSVRGGAGDWSHQLSPRHAELLLLLATHQAGRTAAQLAEALFGDPGRTVTVRAELSRLRRYLGGLLEHRPYRFAESVQVEVVRPVDPYQLLPSSSAPGIRRLRALLDTDTLLLPGCRTTAPAPGEHRVPSPRAATARA
;
A
#
# COMPACT_ATOMS: atom_id res chain seq x y z
N GLY A 1 23.63 -8.61 0.16
CA GLY A 1 23.66 -8.13 1.55
C GLY A 1 22.32 -7.52 1.84
N GLU A 2 21.70 -7.88 2.95
CA GLU A 2 20.40 -7.36 3.36
C GLU A 2 20.60 -6.06 4.13
N CYS A 3 19.72 -5.10 3.89
CA CYS A 3 19.86 -3.72 4.32
C CYS A 3 18.67 -3.38 5.23
N ALA A 4 18.94 -3.03 6.47
CA ALA A 4 17.97 -2.34 7.31
C ALA A 4 17.86 -0.90 6.81
N VAL A 5 16.64 -0.39 6.69
CA VAL A 5 16.37 0.93 6.13
C VAL A 5 15.69 1.77 7.20
N GLU A 6 16.38 2.80 7.68
CA GLU A 6 15.89 3.73 8.71
C GLU A 6 15.57 5.08 8.04
N PRO A 7 14.36 5.65 8.22
CA PRO A 7 13.99 6.90 7.55
C PRO A 7 14.67 8.12 8.20
N LEU A 8 15.12 9.06 7.36
CA LEU A 8 15.60 10.39 7.74
C LEU A 8 14.90 11.47 6.88
N ALA A 9 14.93 12.72 7.34
CA ALA A 9 14.15 13.85 6.80
C ALA A 9 14.15 13.98 5.26
N ASP A 10 15.26 13.64 4.60
CA ASP A 10 15.42 13.76 3.14
C ASP A 10 15.86 12.44 2.45
N GLY A 11 15.76 11.29 3.13
CA GLY A 11 16.21 10.02 2.55
C GLY A 11 16.30 8.84 3.53
N TRP A 12 16.96 7.76 3.09
CA TRP A 12 17.05 6.52 3.83
C TRP A 12 18.48 6.28 4.33
N LEU A 13 18.64 5.97 5.61
CA LEU A 13 19.84 5.35 6.15
C LEU A 13 19.77 3.85 5.89
N VAL A 14 20.53 3.41 4.90
CA VAL A 14 20.75 1.98 4.65
C VAL A 14 21.85 1.51 5.59
N ARG A 15 21.48 0.79 6.65
CA ARG A 15 22.43 0.07 7.50
C ARG A 15 22.60 -1.36 6.97
N PRO A 16 23.83 -1.80 6.66
CA PRO A 16 24.08 -3.21 6.36
C PRO A 16 23.74 -4.05 7.59
N LEU A 17 22.84 -5.03 7.45
CA LEU A 17 22.63 -6.05 8.47
C LEU A 17 23.84 -6.99 8.42
N THR A 18 24.88 -6.68 9.18
CA THR A 18 25.91 -7.67 9.51
C THR A 18 25.34 -8.64 10.53
N GLY A 19 24.70 -9.70 10.05
CA GLY A 19 24.24 -10.79 10.91
C GLY A 19 23.24 -11.70 10.22
N SER A 20 23.60 -12.98 10.11
CA SER A 20 22.82 -14.21 9.94
C SER A 20 21.35 -14.08 9.55
N ALA A 21 20.90 -14.89 8.58
CA ALA A 21 19.51 -15.07 8.12
C ALA A 21 18.44 -15.31 9.22
N GLY A 22 18.82 -15.44 10.49
CA GLY A 22 17.92 -15.47 11.65
C GLY A 22 17.52 -14.08 12.19
N ALA A 23 18.32 -13.03 11.99
CA ALA A 23 18.04 -11.70 12.54
C ALA A 23 16.87 -10.99 11.81
N VAL A 24 16.70 -11.24 10.50
CA VAL A 24 15.61 -10.65 9.69
C VAL A 24 14.23 -11.14 10.14
N GLY A 25 14.14 -12.36 10.68
CA GLY A 25 12.90 -12.92 11.23
C GLY A 25 12.43 -12.21 12.50
N GLU A 26 13.34 -11.73 13.34
CA GLU A 26 13.01 -11.04 14.60
C GLU A 26 12.63 -9.56 14.37
N GLN A 27 13.18 -8.91 13.35
CA GLN A 27 12.84 -7.52 13.01
C GLN A 27 11.47 -7.35 12.32
N THR A 28 10.90 -8.44 11.82
CA THR A 28 9.59 -8.47 11.14
C THR A 28 8.49 -9.07 12.02
N ALA A 29 8.83 -9.51 13.24
CA ALA A 29 7.86 -10.00 14.21
C ALA A 29 6.90 -8.85 14.59
N ASP A 30 5.61 -9.07 14.34
CA ASP A 30 4.52 -8.12 14.61
C ASP A 30 4.53 -6.80 13.82
N ALA A 31 5.18 -6.77 12.65
CA ALA A 31 5.05 -5.60 11.77
C ALA A 31 3.59 -5.42 11.34
N ARG A 32 3.00 -4.25 11.62
CA ARG A 32 1.68 -3.87 11.15
C ARG A 32 1.81 -2.97 9.93
N LEU A 33 1.28 -3.41 8.81
CA LEU A 33 1.16 -2.64 7.58
C LEU A 33 -0.27 -2.12 7.45
N VAL A 34 -0.44 -0.80 7.40
CA VAL A 34 -1.72 -0.15 7.11
C VAL A 34 -1.68 0.40 5.70
N LEU A 35 -2.55 -0.10 4.85
CA LEU A 35 -2.79 0.40 3.50
C LEU A 35 -4.00 1.33 3.53
N ASP A 36 -3.76 2.64 3.55
CA ASP A 36 -4.81 3.65 3.57
C ASP A 36 -5.20 4.05 2.14
N LEU A 37 -6.40 3.64 1.75
CA LEU A 37 -7.03 3.92 0.45
C LEU A 37 -8.30 4.75 0.62
N SER A 38 -8.51 5.33 1.80
CA SER A 38 -9.69 6.13 2.09
C SER A 38 -9.78 7.42 1.26
N ARG A 39 -8.62 7.98 0.89
CA ARG A 39 -8.49 9.14 0.01
C ARG A 39 -8.06 8.69 -1.37
N SER A 40 -8.88 9.01 -2.38
CA SER A 40 -8.68 8.56 -3.75
C SER A 40 -7.42 9.12 -4.43
N ASP A 41 -6.98 10.31 -4.02
CA ASP A 41 -5.86 11.07 -4.58
C ASP A 41 -4.56 10.88 -3.79
N HIS A 42 -4.64 10.31 -2.59
CA HIS A 42 -3.51 10.16 -1.68
C HIS A 42 -3.45 8.76 -1.04
N PRO A 43 -3.35 7.68 -1.85
CA PRO A 43 -3.15 6.35 -1.30
C PRO A 43 -1.80 6.29 -0.58
N GLU A 44 -1.78 5.73 0.62
CA GLU A 44 -0.60 5.71 1.48
C GLU A 44 -0.42 4.32 2.08
N VAL A 45 0.84 3.91 2.25
CA VAL A 45 1.18 2.76 3.08
C VAL A 45 1.93 3.27 4.30
N SER A 46 1.58 2.77 5.48
CA SER A 46 2.37 2.95 6.69
C SER A 46 2.71 1.61 7.31
N VAL A 47 3.88 1.53 7.91
CA VAL A 47 4.36 0.35 8.61
C VAL A 47 4.76 0.77 10.01
N ARG A 48 4.33 -0.02 10.99
CA ARG A 48 4.72 0.11 12.39
C ARG A 48 5.29 -1.21 12.88
N GLY A 49 6.40 -1.20 13.62
CA GLY A 49 7.01 -2.44 14.12
C GLY A 49 8.39 -2.23 14.75
N GLY A 50 9.07 -3.33 15.08
CA GLY A 50 10.35 -3.32 15.80
C GLY A 50 11.50 -2.59 15.08
N ALA A 51 11.37 -2.36 13.78
CA ALA A 51 12.33 -1.60 12.97
C ALA A 51 12.00 -0.09 12.85
N GLY A 52 10.91 0.38 13.45
CA GLY A 52 10.46 1.78 13.43
C GLY A 52 9.15 2.00 12.65
N ASP A 53 8.58 3.19 12.82
CA ASP A 53 7.35 3.63 12.18
C ASP A 53 7.66 4.52 10.97
N TRP A 54 7.08 4.20 9.81
CA TRP A 54 7.24 5.01 8.60
C TRP A 54 5.98 5.00 7.74
N SER A 55 5.85 5.99 6.85
CA SER A 55 4.82 6.01 5.83
C SER A 55 5.35 6.48 4.47
N HIS A 56 4.65 6.08 3.41
CA HIS A 56 5.01 6.40 2.04
C HIS A 56 3.76 6.57 1.17
N GLN A 57 3.70 7.69 0.46
CA GLN A 57 2.67 7.92 -0.56
C GLN A 57 2.87 6.94 -1.73
N LEU A 58 1.81 6.27 -2.13
CA LEU A 58 1.83 5.28 -3.19
C LEU A 58 1.51 5.90 -4.54
N SER A 59 2.14 5.37 -5.58
CA SER A 59 1.63 5.55 -6.95
C SER A 59 0.30 4.76 -7.10
N PRO A 60 -0.57 5.12 -8.05
CA PRO A 60 -1.79 4.36 -8.31
C PRO A 60 -1.51 2.87 -8.56
N ARG A 61 -0.47 2.56 -9.35
CA ARG A 61 -0.11 1.16 -9.65
C ARG A 61 0.37 0.38 -8.43
N HIS A 62 1.11 1.02 -7.54
CA HIS A 62 1.56 0.42 -6.29
C HIS A 62 0.38 0.16 -5.34
N ALA A 63 -0.57 1.10 -5.23
CA ALA A 63 -1.77 0.92 -4.43
C ALA A 63 -2.62 -0.26 -4.91
N GLU A 64 -2.81 -0.39 -6.23
CA GLU A 64 -3.50 -1.54 -6.82
C GLU A 64 -2.79 -2.87 -6.51
N LEU A 65 -1.47 -2.92 -6.66
CA LEU A 65 -0.67 -4.11 -6.37
C LEU A 65 -0.81 -4.55 -4.91
N LEU A 66 -0.63 -3.61 -3.97
CA LEU A 66 -0.71 -3.91 -2.55
C LEU A 66 -2.12 -4.37 -2.15
N LEU A 67 -3.16 -3.74 -2.69
CA LEU A 67 -4.55 -4.17 -2.45
C LEU A 67 -4.82 -5.58 -3.00
N LEU A 68 -4.35 -5.90 -4.22
CA LEU A 68 -4.51 -7.23 -4.82
C LEU A 68 -3.77 -8.32 -4.02
N LEU A 69 -2.64 -7.98 -3.42
CA LEU A 69 -1.91 -8.88 -2.51
C LEU A 69 -2.60 -9.02 -1.16
N ALA A 70 -3.16 -7.93 -0.61
CA ALA A 70 -3.83 -7.94 0.68
C ALA A 70 -5.06 -8.86 0.68
N THR A 71 -5.74 -8.95 -0.47
CA THR A 71 -6.90 -9.84 -0.65
C THR A 71 -6.54 -11.30 -0.93
N HIS A 72 -5.25 -11.65 -0.97
CA HIS A 72 -4.82 -13.02 -1.27
C HIS A 72 -3.57 -13.41 -0.48
N GLN A 73 -3.77 -13.85 0.78
CA GLN A 73 -2.68 -14.15 1.71
C GLN A 73 -1.74 -15.26 1.20
N ALA A 74 -2.27 -16.27 0.50
CA ALA A 74 -1.46 -17.33 -0.13
C ALA A 74 -0.51 -16.80 -1.23
N GLY A 75 -0.73 -15.56 -1.69
CA GLY A 75 0.10 -14.89 -2.69
C GLY A 75 -0.34 -15.10 -4.13
N ARG A 76 0.19 -14.25 -5.01
CA ARG A 76 -0.08 -14.28 -6.45
C ARG A 76 1.22 -14.37 -7.24
N THR A 77 1.19 -15.12 -8.35
CA THR A 77 2.29 -15.12 -9.32
C THR A 77 2.33 -13.80 -10.10
N ALA A 78 3.46 -13.52 -10.77
CA ALA A 78 3.57 -12.36 -11.67
C ALA A 78 2.48 -12.37 -12.76
N ALA A 79 2.15 -13.55 -13.30
CA ALA A 79 1.14 -13.69 -14.34
C ALA A 79 -0.27 -13.42 -13.80
N GLN A 80 -0.60 -13.92 -12.61
CA GLN A 80 -1.89 -13.64 -11.96
C GLN A 80 -2.06 -12.17 -11.61
N LEU A 81 -0.99 -11.50 -11.18
CA LEU A 81 -0.99 -10.05 -10.96
C LEU A 81 -1.12 -9.28 -12.28
N ALA A 82 -0.44 -9.73 -13.34
CA ALA A 82 -0.52 -9.09 -14.66
C ALA A 82 -1.94 -9.19 -15.24
N GLU A 83 -2.56 -10.36 -15.12
CA GLU A 83 -3.97 -10.59 -15.44
C GLU A 83 -4.88 -9.65 -14.65
N ALA A 84 -4.71 -9.59 -13.32
CA ALA A 84 -5.55 -8.73 -12.47
C ALA A 84 -5.36 -7.23 -12.75
N LEU A 85 -4.17 -6.79 -13.15
CA LEU A 85 -3.84 -5.37 -13.36
C LEU A 85 -4.16 -4.89 -14.77
N PHE A 86 -3.99 -5.76 -15.77
CA PHE A 86 -3.99 -5.39 -17.17
C PHE A 86 -4.93 -6.23 -18.04
N GLY A 87 -5.47 -7.35 -17.54
CA GLY A 87 -6.20 -8.33 -18.33
C GLY A 87 -5.31 -9.07 -19.34
N ASP A 88 -4.00 -9.08 -19.09
CA ASP A 88 -3.01 -9.74 -19.93
C ASP A 88 -1.95 -10.39 -19.02
N PRO A 89 -1.89 -11.73 -18.95
CA PRO A 89 -0.95 -12.44 -18.08
C PRO A 89 0.49 -12.35 -18.60
N GLY A 90 0.70 -11.92 -19.85
CA GLY A 90 2.01 -11.74 -20.48
C GLY A 90 2.80 -10.55 -19.93
N ARG A 91 2.16 -9.57 -19.29
CA ARG A 91 2.81 -8.34 -18.77
C ARG A 91 3.62 -8.55 -17.48
N THR A 92 4.19 -9.73 -17.29
CA THR A 92 4.93 -10.12 -16.08
C THR A 92 6.18 -9.26 -15.83
N VAL A 93 6.85 -8.78 -16.88
CA VAL A 93 8.03 -7.91 -16.75
C VAL A 93 7.66 -6.58 -16.10
N THR A 94 6.54 -5.99 -16.51
CA THR A 94 6.00 -4.76 -15.91
C THR A 94 5.67 -4.98 -14.44
N VAL A 95 4.94 -6.07 -14.12
CA VAL A 95 4.60 -6.41 -12.74
C VAL A 95 5.85 -6.61 -11.88
N ARG A 96 6.86 -7.34 -12.37
CA ARG A 96 8.12 -7.57 -11.67
C ARG A 96 8.87 -6.28 -11.43
N ALA A 97 8.85 -5.34 -12.37
CA ALA A 97 9.48 -4.04 -12.22
C ALA A 97 8.78 -3.20 -11.13
N GLU A 98 7.45 -3.14 -11.12
CA GLU A 98 6.68 -2.46 -10.07
C GLU A 98 6.91 -3.08 -8.69
N LEU A 99 6.87 -4.41 -8.57
CA LEU A 99 7.15 -5.12 -7.32
C LEU A 99 8.59 -4.90 -6.84
N SER A 100 9.56 -4.82 -7.76
CA SER A 100 10.95 -4.48 -7.42
C SER A 100 11.05 -3.09 -6.81
N ARG A 101 10.31 -2.10 -7.32
CA ARG A 101 10.26 -0.75 -6.74
C ARG A 101 9.58 -0.77 -5.37
N LEU A 102 8.45 -1.46 -5.21
CA LEU A 102 7.78 -1.65 -3.92
C LEU A 102 8.72 -2.24 -2.87
N ARG A 103 9.51 -3.26 -3.24
CA ARG A 103 10.47 -3.91 -2.33
C ARG A 103 11.60 -3.01 -1.86
N ARG A 104 11.89 -1.89 -2.53
CA ARG A 104 12.87 -0.91 -2.02
C ARG A 104 12.41 -0.22 -0.74
N TYR A 105 11.10 -0.09 -0.58
CA TYR A 105 10.49 0.56 0.59
C TYR A 105 9.96 -0.47 1.59
N LEU A 106 9.34 -1.54 1.10
CA LEU A 106 8.73 -2.58 1.93
C LEU A 106 9.72 -3.67 2.35
N GLY A 107 10.91 -3.74 1.76
CA GLY A 107 11.97 -4.66 2.18
C GLY A 107 11.50 -6.12 2.31
N GLY A 108 11.70 -6.68 3.51
CA GLY A 108 11.33 -8.04 3.89
C GLY A 108 9.84 -8.28 4.10
N LEU A 109 8.99 -7.24 4.06
CA LEU A 109 7.54 -7.38 4.25
C LEU A 109 6.84 -8.02 3.04
N LEU A 110 7.52 -8.06 1.88
CA LEU A 110 7.04 -8.70 0.67
C LEU A 110 7.90 -9.90 0.30
N GLU A 111 7.30 -11.08 0.37
CA GLU A 111 7.90 -12.32 -0.07
C GLU A 111 7.68 -12.54 -1.57
N HIS A 112 8.45 -13.46 -2.14
CA HIS A 112 8.40 -13.79 -3.56
C HIS A 112 8.18 -15.29 -3.75
N ARG A 113 7.56 -15.66 -4.89
CA ARG A 113 7.24 -17.06 -5.30
C ARG A 113 6.31 -17.82 -4.31
N PRO A 114 5.00 -17.55 -4.34
CA PRO A 114 4.31 -16.44 -5.01
C PRO A 114 4.52 -15.10 -4.26
N TYR A 115 4.23 -13.98 -4.91
CA TYR A 115 4.30 -12.67 -4.26
C TYR A 115 3.20 -12.56 -3.21
N ARG A 116 3.56 -12.22 -1.97
CA ARG A 116 2.65 -12.07 -0.83
C ARG A 116 3.26 -11.16 0.23
N PHE A 117 2.44 -10.71 1.17
CA PHE A 117 2.97 -10.18 2.42
C PHE A 117 3.58 -11.33 3.24
N ALA A 118 4.66 -11.06 3.96
CA ALA A 118 5.26 -12.04 4.86
C ALA A 118 4.26 -12.46 5.95
N GLU A 119 4.31 -13.72 6.39
CA GLU A 119 3.31 -14.27 7.33
C GLU A 119 3.31 -13.55 8.69
N SER A 120 4.44 -12.98 9.09
CA SER A 120 4.59 -12.20 10.31
C SER A 120 3.98 -10.79 10.22
N VAL A 121 3.49 -10.37 9.06
CA VAL A 121 2.97 -9.02 8.81
C VAL A 121 1.46 -9.00 8.97
N GLN A 122 0.98 -8.20 9.92
CA GLN A 122 -0.44 -7.90 10.04
C GLN A 122 -0.83 -6.82 9.03
N VAL A 123 -1.67 -7.17 8.06
CA VAL A 123 -2.14 -6.23 7.03
C VAL A 123 -3.52 -5.70 7.41
N GLU A 124 -3.65 -4.38 7.43
CA GLU A 124 -4.89 -3.64 7.64
C GLU A 124 -5.16 -2.76 6.41
N VAL A 125 -6.38 -2.80 5.88
CA VAL A 125 -6.79 -1.90 4.80
C VAL A 125 -7.80 -0.88 5.31
N VAL A 126 -7.47 0.40 5.19
CA VAL A 126 -8.42 1.49 5.41
C VAL A 126 -9.08 1.81 4.08
N ARG A 127 -10.40 1.67 4.01
CA ARG A 127 -11.17 1.88 2.77
C ARG A 127 -12.22 2.98 2.94
N PRO A 128 -12.67 3.61 1.85
CA PRO A 128 -13.86 4.46 1.88
C PRO A 128 -15.11 3.64 2.17
N VAL A 129 -16.16 4.31 2.65
CA VAL A 129 -17.48 3.70 2.93
C VAL A 129 -18.06 3.11 1.66
N ASP A 130 -18.13 3.92 0.60
CA ASP A 130 -18.56 3.51 -0.73
C ASP A 130 -17.43 2.70 -1.42
N PRO A 131 -17.64 1.41 -1.72
CA PRO A 131 -16.66 0.59 -2.43
C PRO A 131 -16.25 1.16 -3.79
N TYR A 132 -17.11 1.93 -4.47
CA TYR A 132 -16.76 2.53 -5.76
C TYR A 132 -15.77 3.69 -5.65
N GLN A 133 -15.62 4.27 -4.46
CA GLN A 133 -14.57 5.26 -4.15
C GLN A 133 -13.21 4.61 -3.85
N LEU A 134 -13.11 3.28 -3.82
CA LEU A 134 -11.84 2.60 -3.61
C LEU A 134 -11.00 2.70 -4.89
N LEU A 135 -9.98 3.56 -4.91
CA LEU A 135 -9.05 3.78 -6.05
C LEU A 135 -9.75 4.19 -7.38
N PRO A 136 -10.70 5.14 -7.40
CA PRO A 136 -11.72 5.29 -8.45
C PRO A 136 -11.14 5.46 -9.87
N SER A 137 -9.95 6.05 -10.00
CA SER A 137 -9.22 6.21 -11.27
C SER A 137 -8.63 4.91 -11.85
N SER A 138 -8.55 3.83 -11.06
CA SER A 138 -8.05 2.54 -11.50
C SER A 138 -8.98 1.87 -12.50
N SER A 139 -8.42 1.48 -13.64
CA SER A 139 -9.05 0.67 -14.68
C SER A 139 -8.61 -0.80 -14.65
N ALA A 140 -7.89 -1.24 -13.61
CA ALA A 140 -7.45 -2.62 -13.48
C ALA A 140 -8.65 -3.58 -13.31
N PRO A 141 -8.73 -4.68 -14.09
CA PRO A 141 -9.84 -5.64 -13.99
C PRO A 141 -10.05 -6.21 -12.58
N GLY A 142 -8.96 -6.51 -11.88
CA GLY A 142 -8.97 -7.02 -10.51
C GLY A 142 -9.55 -6.02 -9.52
N ILE A 143 -9.29 -4.72 -9.71
CA ILE A 143 -9.81 -3.67 -8.83
C ILE A 143 -11.31 -3.46 -9.06
N ARG A 144 -11.75 -3.43 -10.32
CA ARG A 144 -13.20 -3.43 -10.63
C ARG A 144 -13.93 -4.61 -10.02
N ARG A 145 -13.32 -5.81 -10.10
CA ARG A 145 -13.87 -7.01 -9.47
C ARG A 145 -13.92 -6.89 -7.94
N LEU A 146 -12.88 -6.37 -7.31
CA LEU A 146 -12.87 -6.13 -5.87
C LEU A 146 -13.97 -5.17 -5.44
N ARG A 147 -14.19 -4.06 -6.16
CA ARG A 147 -15.31 -3.13 -5.88
C ARG A 147 -16.66 -3.83 -5.92
N ALA A 148 -16.91 -4.62 -6.97
CA ALA A 148 -18.16 -5.36 -7.10
C ALA A 148 -18.36 -6.42 -6.00
N LEU A 149 -17.28 -7.09 -5.58
CA LEU A 149 -17.32 -8.06 -4.47
C LEU A 149 -17.55 -7.39 -3.11
N LEU A 150 -17.02 -6.18 -2.92
CA LEU A 150 -17.25 -5.38 -1.71
C LEU A 150 -18.66 -4.80 -1.68
N ASP A 151 -19.18 -4.35 -2.83
CA ASP A 151 -20.55 -3.86 -2.98
C ASP A 151 -21.60 -4.95 -2.65
N THR A 152 -21.29 -6.19 -3.00
CA THR A 152 -22.13 -7.36 -2.71
C THR A 152 -21.81 -8.04 -1.37
N ASP A 153 -20.96 -7.43 -0.52
CA ASP A 153 -20.48 -7.98 0.75
C ASP A 153 -19.94 -9.44 0.67
N THR A 154 -19.48 -9.84 -0.52
CA THR A 154 -18.97 -11.20 -0.79
C THR A 154 -17.47 -11.32 -0.49
N LEU A 155 -16.80 -10.19 -0.22
CA LEU A 155 -15.40 -10.14 0.17
C LEU A 155 -15.21 -9.16 1.33
N LEU A 156 -14.39 -9.55 2.31
CA LEU A 156 -13.91 -8.68 3.37
C LEU A 156 -12.42 -8.39 3.16
N LEU A 157 -12.01 -7.13 3.37
CA LEU A 157 -10.61 -6.74 3.35
C LEU A 157 -9.94 -7.09 4.69
N PRO A 158 -8.64 -7.45 4.71
CA PRO A 158 -7.96 -7.83 5.95
C PRO A 158 -7.90 -6.64 6.91
N GLY A 159 -8.22 -6.90 8.18
CA GLY A 159 -8.20 -5.92 9.26
C GLY A 159 -9.06 -4.69 9.03
N CYS A 160 -10.06 -4.76 8.12
CA CYS A 160 -10.61 -3.56 7.49
C CYS A 160 -11.11 -2.52 8.49
N ARG A 161 -10.70 -1.27 8.25
CA ARG A 161 -11.31 -0.11 8.89
C ARG A 161 -11.94 0.75 7.83
N THR A 162 -13.12 1.26 8.13
CA THR A 162 -13.74 2.28 7.30
C THR A 162 -13.51 3.60 8.01
N THR A 163 -12.80 4.52 7.37
CA THR A 163 -12.76 5.87 7.91
C THR A 163 -14.11 6.53 7.63
N ALA A 164 -14.71 7.17 8.63
CA ALA A 164 -15.80 8.10 8.38
C ALA A 164 -15.27 9.21 7.47
N PRO A 165 -16.06 9.79 6.55
CA PRO A 165 -15.63 10.96 5.82
C PRO A 165 -15.16 12.00 6.86
N ALA A 166 -13.94 12.50 6.72
CA ALA A 166 -13.48 13.59 7.57
C ALA A 166 -14.55 14.70 7.51
N PRO A 167 -15.08 15.20 8.64
CA PRO A 167 -16.00 16.32 8.60
C PRO A 167 -15.31 17.45 7.83
N GLY A 168 -15.96 17.88 6.74
CA GLY A 168 -15.29 18.53 5.62
C GLY A 168 -14.32 19.64 6.01
N GLU A 169 -13.14 19.62 5.38
CA GLU A 169 -12.34 20.83 5.22
C GLU A 169 -13.09 21.78 4.27
N HIS A 170 -14.16 22.40 4.79
CA HIS A 170 -14.72 23.61 4.22
C HIS A 170 -13.68 24.70 4.50
N ARG A 171 -12.69 24.82 3.61
CA ARG A 171 -11.76 25.95 3.60
C ARG A 171 -12.57 27.19 3.24
N VAL A 172 -13.02 27.92 4.26
CA VAL A 172 -13.51 29.29 4.15
C VAL A 172 -12.41 30.11 3.47
N PRO A 173 -12.66 30.77 2.32
CA PRO A 173 -11.68 31.67 1.75
C PRO A 173 -11.56 32.91 2.63
N SER A 174 -10.37 33.15 3.16
CA SER A 174 -10.03 34.37 3.88
C SER A 174 -10.27 35.60 2.99
N PRO A 175 -10.94 36.67 3.47
CA PRO A 175 -11.05 37.90 2.70
C PRO A 175 -9.66 38.54 2.55
N ARG A 176 -9.25 38.77 1.30
CA ARG A 176 -8.06 39.54 0.95
C ARG A 176 -8.13 40.92 1.61
N ALA A 177 -7.13 41.24 2.43
CA ALA A 177 -6.87 42.60 2.87
C ALA A 177 -6.59 43.48 1.64
N ALA A 178 -7.48 44.44 1.40
CA ALA A 178 -7.26 45.49 0.41
C ALA A 178 -6.15 46.41 0.91
N THR A 179 -5.06 46.48 0.15
CA THR A 179 -4.02 47.50 0.26
C THR A 179 -4.63 48.89 0.07
N ALA A 180 -4.65 49.71 1.12
CA ALA A 180 -4.86 51.16 1.00
C ALA A 180 -3.49 51.84 0.88
N ARG A 181 -3.28 52.46 -0.28
CA ARG A 181 -2.19 53.37 -0.61
C ARG A 181 -2.56 54.74 -0.02
N ALA A 182 -1.63 55.38 0.68
CA ALA A 182 -1.67 56.82 0.96
C ALA A 182 -0.50 57.48 0.21
#